data_AF-A0A8S3AR47-F1
#
_entry.id   AF-A0A8S3AR47-F1
#
_cell.length_a   1.000
_cell.length_b   1.000
_cell.length_c   1.000
_cell.angle_alpha   90.00
_cell.angle_beta   90.00
_cell.angle_gamma   90.00
#
_symmetry.space_group_name_H-M   'P 1'
#
loop_
_entity.id
_entity.type
_entity.pdbx_description
1 polymer ?
#
loop_
_entity_poly.entity_id
_entity_poly.type
_entity_poly.pdbx_seq_one_letter_code
_entity_poly.pdbx_strand_id
1 'polypeptide(L)' 'RLGCMAGGVNDIKQHRWFRNIIWKDILERRVQPPIIPKFDHPGDTQNFEQFEDELPLAPEC' A
#
# COMPACT_ATOMS: atom_id res chain seq x y z
N ARG A 1 -21.21 -8.23 6.11
CA ARG A 1 -19.81 -7.89 5.76
C ARG A 1 -19.16 -7.26 6.99
N LEU A 2 -18.00 -7.75 7.43
CA LEU A 2 -17.26 -7.14 8.55
C LEU A 2 -16.94 -5.68 8.18
N GLY A 3 -17.15 -4.73 9.09
CA GLY A 3 -17.08 -3.30 8.75
C GLY A 3 -18.43 -2.63 8.49
N CYS A 4 -19.51 -3.39 8.28
CA CYS A 4 -20.85 -2.85 7.99
C CYS A 4 -21.88 -3.08 9.11
N MET A 5 -21.45 -3.65 10.25
CA MET A 5 -22.30 -3.87 11.42
C MET A 5 -22.20 -2.67 12.36
N ALA A 6 -22.90 -2.70 13.50
CA ALA A 6 -22.93 -1.60 14.46
C ALA A 6 -21.53 -1.16 14.95
N GLY A 7 -20.57 -2.08 15.06
CA GLY A 7 -19.19 -1.76 15.44
C GLY A 7 -18.32 -1.20 14.30
N GLY A 8 -18.81 -1.23 13.06
CA GLY A 8 -18.13 -0.66 11.89
C GLY A 8 -16.70 -1.16 11.74
N VAL A 9 -15.75 -0.25 11.50
CA VAL A 9 -14.32 -0.58 11.37
C VAL A 9 -13.72 -1.15 12.64
N ASN A 10 -14.31 -0.91 13.82
CA ASN A 10 -13.79 -1.45 15.07
C ASN A 10 -13.92 -2.98 15.12
N ASP A 11 -14.97 -3.55 14.50
CA ASP A 11 -15.11 -5.01 14.37
C ASP A 11 -13.96 -5.62 13.57
N ILE A 12 -13.42 -4.89 12.59
CA ILE A 12 -12.23 -5.29 11.84
C ILE A 12 -11.00 -5.19 12.74
N LYS A 13 -10.78 -4.03 13.38
CA LYS A 13 -9.60 -3.77 14.22
C LYS A 13 -9.48 -4.73 15.41
N GLN A 14 -10.60 -5.17 15.97
CA GLN A 14 -10.67 -6.07 17.13
C GLN A 14 -10.72 -7.56 16.75
N HIS A 15 -10.76 -7.90 15.46
CA HIS A 15 -10.81 -9.29 15.01
C HIS A 15 -9.54 -10.06 15.41
N ARG A 16 -9.68 -11.36 15.73
CA ARG A 16 -8.59 -12.23 16.23
C ARG A 16 -7.35 -12.24 15.35
N TRP A 17 -7.52 -12.08 14.03
CA TRP A 17 -6.42 -12.01 13.08
C TRP A 17 -5.48 -10.81 13.36
N PHE A 18 -6.03 -9.70 13.83
CA PHE A 18 -5.31 -8.45 14.11
C PHE A 18 -4.91 -8.27 15.59
N ARG A 19 -5.05 -9.31 16.43
CA ARG A 19 -4.85 -9.20 17.89
C ARG A 19 -3.48 -8.63 18.33
N ASN A 20 -2.46 -8.78 17.49
CA ASN A 20 -1.09 -8.31 17.76
C ASN A 20 -0.79 -6.94 17.11
N ILE A 21 -1.77 -6.34 16.43
CA ILE A 21 -1.59 -5.03 15.80
C ILE A 21 -1.95 -3.92 16.79
N ILE A 22 -0.96 -3.10 17.12
CA ILE A 22 -1.18 -1.82 17.80
C ILE A 22 -1.42 -0.76 16.72
N TRP A 23 -2.70 -0.52 16.39
CA TRP A 23 -3.10 0.38 15.30
C TRP A 23 -2.53 1.81 15.42
N LYS A 24 -2.34 2.30 16.65
CA LYS A 24 -1.74 3.62 16.91
C LYS A 24 -0.28 3.68 16.45
N ASP A 25 0.49 2.63 16.67
CA ASP A 25 1.90 2.59 16.27
C ASP A 25 2.06 2.51 14.76
N ILE A 26 1.13 1.87 14.05
CA ILE A 26 1.09 1.92 12.58
C ILE A 26 0.81 3.35 12.10
N LEU A 27 -0.20 4.02 12.67
CA LEU A 27 -0.56 5.38 12.31
C LEU A 27 0.60 6.36 12.53
N GLU A 28 1.30 6.20 13.64
CA GLU A 28 2.45 7.03 14.04
C GLU A 28 3.77 6.58 13.38
N ARG A 29 3.71 5.63 12.43
CA ARG A 29 4.87 5.08 11.69
C ARG A 29 5.98 4.54 12.59
N ARG A 30 5.63 3.98 13.74
CA ARG A 30 6.54 3.38 14.72
C ARG A 30 6.85 1.91 14.44
N VAL A 31 5.96 1.22 13.72
CA VAL A 31 6.16 -0.18 13.34
C VAL A 31 7.10 -0.26 12.15
N GLN A 32 8.14 -1.07 12.25
CA GLN A 32 9.01 -1.38 11.10
C GLN A 32 8.19 -2.17 10.06
N PRO A 33 8.15 -1.73 8.79
CA PRO A 33 7.45 -2.47 7.75
C PRO A 33 8.19 -3.78 7.44
N PRO A 34 7.46 -4.85 7.07
CA PRO A 34 8.08 -6.15 6.75
C PRO A 34 8.93 -6.11 5.48
N ILE A 35 8.68 -5.15 4.58
CA ILE A 35 9.42 -4.95 3.34
C ILE A 35 9.81 -3.47 3.29
N ILE A 36 11.11 -3.22 3.19
CA ILE A 36 11.69 -1.90 2.96
C ILE A 36 12.20 -1.92 1.51
N PRO A 37 11.53 -1.22 0.56
CA PRO A 37 11.98 -1.19 -0.82
C PRO A 37 13.34 -0.48 -0.92
N LYS A 38 14.19 -0.98 -1.81
CA LYS A 38 15.47 -0.33 -2.12
C LYS A 38 15.24 0.78 -3.14
N PHE A 39 15.89 1.92 -2.97
CA PHE A 39 15.95 2.97 -3.96
C PHE A 39 17.23 3.78 -3.75
N ASP A 40 17.80 4.29 -4.82
CA ASP A 40 19.12 4.94 -4.79
C ASP A 40 19.01 6.48 -4.80
N HIS A 41 17.96 7.04 -5.39
CA HIS A 41 17.72 8.49 -5.46
C HIS A 41 16.21 8.82 -5.59
N PRO A 42 15.78 10.08 -5.35
CA PRO A 42 14.36 10.45 -5.38
C PRO A 42 13.61 10.24 -6.72
N GLY A 43 14.34 10.01 -7.81
CA GLY A 43 13.78 9.75 -9.14
C GLY A 43 13.96 8.30 -9.61
N ASP A 44 14.34 7.40 -8.70
CA ASP A 44 14.56 6.00 -9.01
C ASP A 44 13.24 5.25 -9.20
N THR A 45 13.08 4.60 -10.35
CA THR A 45 11.88 3.87 -10.75
C THR A 45 12.06 2.35 -10.71
N GLN A 46 13.13 1.81 -10.10
CA GLN A 46 13.44 0.37 -10.13
C GLN A 46 12.37 -0.56 -9.52
N ASN A 47 11.48 -0.03 -8.68
CA ASN A 47 10.38 -0.78 -8.06
C ASN A 47 9.07 -0.71 -8.87
N PHE A 48 9.10 -0.11 -10.06
CA PHE A 48 7.97 0.00 -10.97
C PHE A 48 8.27 -0.80 -12.24
N GLU A 49 7.20 -1.20 -12.94
CA GLU A 49 7.33 -1.83 -14.25
C GLU A 49 7.78 -0.81 -15.28
N GLN A 50 8.65 -1.24 -16.20
CA GLN A 50 9.05 -0.43 -17.34
C GLN A 50 8.00 -0.60 -18.44
N PHE A 51 7.34 0.50 -18.79
CA PHE A 51 6.45 0.55 -19.94
C PHE A 51 7.18 1.18 -21.12
N GLU A 52 6.81 0.79 -22.33
CA GLU A 52 7.20 1.54 -23.52
C GLU A 52 6.55 2.92 -23.44
N ASP A 53 7.34 3.98 -23.64
CA ASP A 53 6.77 5.30 -23.90
C ASP A 53 5.83 5.15 -25.10
N GLU A 54 4.61 5.70 -25.02
CA GLU A 54 3.63 5.66 -26.11
C GLU A 54 4.37 5.95 -27.43
N LEU A 55 4.58 4.91 -28.25
CA LEU A 55 5.08 5.08 -29.61
C LEU A 55 4.19 6.14 -30.23
N PRO A 56 4.76 7.19 -30.88
CA PRO A 56 3.95 8.27 -31.42
C PRO A 56 2.83 7.63 -32.22
N LEU A 57 1.58 7.89 -31.80
CA LEU A 57 0.37 7.37 -32.42
C LEU A 57 0.62 7.36 -33.92
N ALA A 58 0.72 6.16 -34.51
CA ALA A 58 1.07 6.03 -35.91
C ALA A 58 0.16 7.00 -36.68
N PRO A 59 0.70 7.83 -37.60
CA PRO A 59 -0.13 8.80 -38.30
C PRO A 59 -1.32 8.06 -38.90
N GLU A 60 -2.54 8.50 -38.56
CA GLU A 60 -3.77 7.91 -39.08
C GLU A 60 -3.66 7.86 -40.61
N CYS A 61 -3.74 6.64 -41.17
CA CYS A 61 -3.76 6.41 -42.62
C CYS A 61 -5.14 6.75 -43.20
#